data_AF-A0A392RAM2-F1
#
_entry.id   AF-A0A392RAM2-F1
#
_cell.length_a   1.000
_cell.length_b   1.000
_cell.length_c   1.000
_cell.angle_alpha   90.00
_cell.angle_beta   90.00
_cell.angle_gamma   90.00
#
_symmetry.space_group_name_H-M   'P 1'
#
loop_
_entity.id
_entity.type
_entity.pdbx_description
1 polymer ?
#
loop_
_entity_poly.entity_id
_entity_poly.type
_entity_poly.pdbx_seq_one_letter_code
_entity_poly.pdbx_strand_id
1 'polypeptide(L)'
;MEDADNIQLALWMEGYEQIKAISLGMDLILLSPLEGDGIRRAYEGNKKWWERWFSTVKPWRPDILPNGRRIWVRLFGVPLHIWGWDGFNSLIWRFGRLLNLDPETSNQTRFDVARAQVAITQWEMVD
;
A
#
# COMPACT_ATOMS: atom_id res chain seq x y z
N MET A 1 2.90 3.68 0.29
CA MET A 1 3.22 5.06 -0.11
C MET A 1 3.16 5.13 -1.62
N GLU A 2 3.91 4.25 -2.29
CA GLU A 2 3.89 4.01 -3.74
C GLU A 2 2.49 3.96 -4.38
N ASP A 3 1.51 3.29 -3.76
CA ASP A 3 0.17 3.16 -4.35
C ASP A 3 -0.59 4.48 -4.47
N ALA A 4 -0.47 5.38 -3.49
CA ALA A 4 -1.16 6.67 -3.52
C ALA A 4 -0.50 7.64 -4.50
N ASP A 5 0.83 7.61 -4.60
CA ASP A 5 1.58 8.43 -5.55
C ASP A 5 1.30 7.98 -6.99
N ASN A 6 1.23 6.67 -7.24
CA ASN A 6 0.84 6.11 -8.53
C ASN A 6 -0.59 6.52 -8.92
N ILE A 7 -1.52 6.47 -7.97
CA ILE A 7 -2.91 6.90 -8.20
C ILE A 7 -3.01 8.41 -8.39
N GLN A 8 -2.21 9.21 -7.67
CA GLN A 8 -2.13 10.64 -7.87
C GLN A 8 -1.67 10.98 -9.29
N LEU A 9 -0.65 10.29 -9.79
CA LEU A 9 -0.16 10.45 -11.16
C LEU A 9 -1.24 10.06 -12.18
N ALA A 10 -1.93 8.94 -11.95
CA ALA A 10 -3.03 8.50 -12.81
C ALA A 10 -4.18 9.52 -12.88
N LEU A 11 -4.56 10.10 -11.73
CA LEU A 11 -5.56 11.17 -11.67
C LEU A 11 -5.15 12.37 -12.52
N TRP A 12 -3.88 12.81 -12.41
CA TRP A 12 -3.37 13.92 -13.21
C TRP A 12 -3.40 13.63 -14.70
N MET A 13 -2.96 12.44 -15.12
CA MET A 13 -2.97 12.04 -16.53
C MET A 13 -4.38 11.97 -17.13
N GLU A 14 -5.39 11.68 -16.31
CA GLU A 14 -6.81 11.66 -16.72
C GLU A 14 -7.46 13.06 -16.68
N GLY A 15 -6.72 14.10 -16.27
CA GLY A 15 -7.22 15.48 -16.18
C GLY A 15 -7.91 15.83 -14.87
N TYR A 16 -7.71 15.02 -13.82
CA TYR A 16 -8.22 15.26 -12.47
C TYR A 16 -7.19 15.95 -11.58
N GLU A 17 -6.56 17.01 -12.07
CA GLU A 17 -5.49 17.77 -11.40
C GLU A 17 -5.93 18.34 -10.04
N GLN A 18 -7.21 18.71 -9.93
CA GLN A 18 -7.83 19.22 -8.71
C GLN A 18 -8.14 18.15 -7.64
N ILE A 19 -7.89 16.86 -7.90
CA ILE A 19 -8.15 15.78 -6.95
C ILE A 19 -6.84 15.30 -6.35
N LYS A 20 -6.74 15.40 -5.02
CA LYS A 20 -5.61 14.88 -4.26
C LYS A 20 -5.90 13.48 -3.76
N ALA A 21 -4.99 12.55 -4.00
CA ALA A 21 -4.97 11.20 -3.43
C ALA A 21 -4.07 11.20 -2.18
N ILE A 22 -4.63 10.75 -1.06
CA ILE A 22 -3.92 10.66 0.23
C ILE A 22 -4.05 9.23 0.72
N SER A 23 -2.93 8.55 0.99
CA SER A 23 -2.97 7.20 1.56
C SER A 23 -3.54 7.25 2.98
N LEU A 24 -4.57 6.44 3.25
CA LEU A 24 -5.08 6.18 4.59
C LEU A 24 -4.52 4.87 5.19
N GLY A 25 -3.54 4.27 4.50
CA GLY A 25 -2.96 2.98 4.86
C GLY A 25 -3.58 1.82 4.10
N MET A 26 -2.81 0.74 3.99
CA MET A 26 -3.17 -0.46 3.24
C MET A 26 -3.68 -0.13 1.83
N ASP A 27 -4.93 -0.43 1.53
CA ASP A 27 -5.63 -0.28 0.25
C ASP A 27 -6.59 0.91 0.23
N LEU A 28 -6.61 1.72 1.30
CA LEU A 28 -7.46 2.90 1.39
C LEU A 28 -6.75 4.17 0.92
N ILE A 29 -7.43 4.89 0.06
CA ILE A 29 -7.01 6.20 -0.45
C ILE A 29 -8.16 7.17 -0.24
N LEU A 30 -7.86 8.25 0.47
CA LEU A 30 -8.73 9.41 0.56
C LEU A 30 -8.56 10.26 -0.68
N LEU A 31 -9.66 10.48 -1.38
CA LEU A 31 -9.74 11.43 -2.48
C LEU A 31 -10.28 12.74 -1.92
N SER A 32 -9.50 13.81 -2.05
CA SER A 32 -9.87 15.15 -1.61
C SER A 32 -9.96 16.07 -2.82
N PRO A 33 -11.13 16.65 -3.13
CA PRO A 33 -11.23 17.67 -4.16
C PRO A 33 -10.66 19.00 -3.63
N LEU A 34 -10.18 19.85 -4.54
CA LEU A 34 -9.83 21.22 -4.20
C LEU A 34 -11.07 22.04 -3.80
N GLU A 35 -12.20 21.85 -4.50
CA GLU A 35 -13.46 22.54 -4.21
C GLU A 35 -14.69 21.66 -4.54
N GLY A 36 -15.71 21.74 -3.68
CA GLY A 36 -17.08 21.23 -3.95
C GLY A 36 -17.20 19.72 -4.18
N ASP A 37 -18.22 19.34 -4.95
CA ASP A 37 -18.57 17.94 -5.28
C ASP A 37 -17.80 17.42 -6.52
N GLY A 38 -16.54 17.82 -6.66
CA GLY A 38 -15.71 17.52 -7.83
C GLY A 38 -15.50 16.03 -8.09
N ILE A 39 -15.45 15.22 -7.02
CA ILE A 39 -15.25 13.77 -7.12
C ILE A 39 -16.46 13.08 -7.72
N ARG A 40 -17.68 13.44 -7.27
CA ARG A 40 -18.90 12.79 -7.78
C ARG A 40 -19.09 13.05 -9.27
N ARG A 41 -18.87 14.31 -9.70
CA ARG A 41 -18.92 14.69 -11.12
C ARG A 41 -17.86 13.96 -11.94
N ALA A 42 -16.63 13.86 -11.43
CA ALA A 42 -15.55 13.13 -12.09
C ALA A 42 -15.88 11.64 -12.24
N TYR A 43 -16.46 11.03 -11.19
CA TYR A 43 -16.88 9.64 -11.19
C TYR A 43 -18.02 9.37 -12.19
N GLU A 44 -19.04 10.22 -12.20
CA GLU A 44 -20.17 10.11 -13.13
C GLU A 44 -19.74 10.35 -14.58
N GLY A 45 -18.76 11.22 -14.82
CA GLY A 45 -18.23 11.53 -16.15
C GLY A 45 -17.39 10.41 -16.78
N ASN A 46 -16.66 9.61 -15.99
CA ASN A 46 -15.84 8.51 -16.52
C ASN A 46 -15.82 7.28 -15.59
N LYS A 47 -16.99 6.74 -15.28
CA LYS A 47 -17.17 5.64 -14.33
C LYS A 47 -16.23 4.44 -14.57
N LYS A 48 -16.05 4.03 -15.84
CA LYS A 48 -15.21 2.89 -16.21
C LYS A 48 -13.74 3.08 -15.80
N TRP A 49 -13.22 4.29 -15.92
CA TRP A 49 -11.85 4.58 -15.50
C TRP A 49 -11.70 4.46 -13.99
N TRP A 50 -12.64 5.03 -13.23
CA TRP A 50 -12.62 4.96 -11.76
C TRP A 50 -12.74 3.54 -11.25
N GLU A 51 -13.62 2.72 -11.83
CA GLU A 51 -13.81 1.32 -11.46
C GLU A 51 -12.60 0.42 -11.80
N ARG A 52 -11.71 0.87 -12.69
CA ARG A 52 -10.43 0.19 -12.95
C ARG A 52 -9.44 0.37 -11.80
N TRP A 53 -9.46 1.52 -11.14
CA TRP A 53 -8.52 1.88 -10.08
C TRP A 53 -9.06 1.58 -8.68
N PHE A 54 -10.36 1.75 -8.48
CA PHE A 54 -11.02 1.65 -7.19
C PHE A 54 -12.12 0.61 -7.23
N SER A 55 -12.08 -0.35 -6.30
CA SER A 55 -13.16 -1.31 -6.10
C SER A 55 -14.45 -0.63 -5.61
N THR A 56 -14.34 0.46 -4.86
CA THR A 56 -15.47 1.23 -4.36
C THR A 56 -15.06 2.68 -4.11
N VAL A 57 -15.88 3.63 -4.58
CA VAL A 57 -15.74 5.06 -4.26
C VAL A 57 -16.97 5.47 -3.45
N LYS A 58 -16.76 5.95 -2.22
CA LYS A 58 -17.84 6.37 -1.31
C LYS A 58 -17.43 7.60 -0.50
N PRO A 59 -18.41 8.42 -0.02
CA PRO A 59 -18.11 9.53 0.87
C PRO A 59 -17.32 9.07 2.10
N TRP A 60 -16.32 9.85 2.49
CA TRP A 60 -15.50 9.54 3.66
C TRP A 60 -16.32 9.60 4.95
N ARG A 61 -15.98 8.72 5.89
CA ARG A 61 -16.52 8.65 7.25
C ARG A 61 -15.43 8.11 8.18
N PRO A 62 -15.42 8.52 9.47
CA PRO A 62 -14.39 8.12 10.41
C PRO A 62 -14.39 6.61 10.75
N ASP A 63 -15.48 5.90 10.52
CA ASP A 63 -15.60 4.45 10.69
C ASP A 63 -14.97 3.64 9.53
N ILE A 64 -14.58 4.29 8.44
CA ILE A 64 -13.84 3.66 7.34
C ILE A 64 -12.37 3.55 7.74
N LEU A 65 -12.00 2.39 8.30
CA LEU A 65 -10.64 2.09 8.74
C LEU A 65 -9.97 1.07 7.80
N PRO A 66 -8.63 1.16 7.61
CA PRO A 66 -7.90 0.17 6.83
C PRO A 66 -7.96 -1.20 7.51
N ASN A 67 -8.04 -2.26 6.71
CA ASN A 67 -8.12 -3.64 7.22
C ASN A 67 -6.76 -4.20 7.67
N GLY A 68 -5.94 -3.36 8.31
CA GLY A 68 -4.59 -3.72 8.72
C GLY A 68 -3.58 -2.58 8.65
N ARG A 69 -2.31 -2.95 8.71
CA ARG A 69 -1.16 -2.03 8.70
C ARG A 69 -0.03 -2.57 7.85
N ARG A 70 0.79 -1.64 7.34
CA ARG A 70 2.08 -1.96 6.71
C ARG A 70 3.18 -1.62 7.69
N ILE A 71 4.05 -2.58 8.00
CA ILE A 71 5.18 -2.37 8.90
C ILE A 71 6.48 -2.81 8.25
N TRP A 72 7.58 -2.24 8.71
CA TRP A 72 8.92 -2.74 8.42
C TRP A 72 9.40 -3.57 9.60
N VAL A 73 9.82 -4.80 9.32
CA VAL A 73 10.43 -5.69 10.30
C VAL A 73 11.90 -5.90 10.00
N ARG A 74 12.70 -6.12 11.04
CA ARG A 74 14.10 -6.52 10.94
C ARG A 74 14.20 -8.00 11.26
N LEU A 75 14.81 -8.77 10.36
CA LEU A 75 15.05 -10.19 10.50
C LEU A 75 16.55 -10.41 10.68
N PHE A 76 16.93 -11.11 11.75
CA PHE A 76 18.32 -11.39 12.10
C PHE A 76 18.58 -12.89 12.04
N GLY A 77 19.82 -13.27 11.74
CA GLY A 77 20.23 -14.69 11.71
C GLY A 77 19.58 -15.50 10.58
N VAL A 78 19.11 -14.85 9.52
CA VAL A 78 18.49 -15.51 8.37
C VAL A 78 19.58 -16.29 7.61
N PRO A 79 19.44 -17.61 7.42
CA PRO A 79 20.42 -18.40 6.68
C PRO A 79 20.56 -17.93 5.23
N LEU A 80 21.81 -17.88 4.74
CA LEU A 80 22.12 -17.43 3.37
C LEU A 80 21.40 -18.24 2.28
N HIS A 81 21.20 -19.53 2.49
CA HIS A 81 20.56 -20.41 1.49
C HIS A 81 19.07 -20.11 1.25
N ILE A 82 18.43 -19.34 2.14
CA ILE A 82 17.06 -18.84 1.96
C ILE A 82 17.01 -17.31 1.78
N TRP A 83 18.15 -16.66 1.50
CA TRP A 83 18.23 -15.22 1.34
C TRP A 83 17.69 -14.77 -0.02
N GLY A 84 16.38 -14.78 -0.15
CA GLY A 84 15.66 -14.39 -1.36
C GLY A 84 14.18 -14.19 -1.07
N TRP A 85 13.47 -13.63 -2.03
CA TRP A 85 12.04 -13.30 -1.89
C TRP A 85 11.22 -14.47 -1.32
N ASP A 86 11.38 -15.66 -1.89
CA ASP A 86 10.61 -16.85 -1.48
C ASP A 86 10.96 -17.30 -0.05
N GLY A 87 12.22 -17.18 0.35
CA GLY A 87 12.66 -17.50 1.71
C GLY A 87 12.12 -16.52 2.73
N PHE A 88 12.19 -15.22 2.47
CA PHE A 88 11.57 -14.20 3.32
C PHE A 88 10.06 -14.33 3.38
N ASN A 89 9.41 -14.59 2.23
CA ASN A 89 7.98 -14.83 2.17
C ASN A 89 7.58 -16.05 3.02
N SER A 90 8.38 -17.12 2.97
CA SER A 90 8.20 -18.33 3.79
C SER A 90 8.56 -18.15 5.27
N LEU A 91 9.30 -17.11 5.65
CA LEU A 91 9.55 -16.76 7.05
C LEU A 91 8.39 -15.95 7.64
N ILE A 92 7.88 -14.99 6.86
CA ILE A 92 6.91 -14.01 7.34
C ILE A 92 5.45 -14.43 7.14
N TRP A 93 5.16 -15.47 6.34
CA TRP A 93 3.78 -15.87 5.99
C TRP A 93 2.83 -16.06 7.18
N ARG A 94 3.36 -16.47 8.35
CA ARG A 94 2.56 -16.65 9.56
C ARG A 94 2.12 -15.33 10.19
N PHE A 95 2.88 -14.27 9.97
CA PHE A 95 2.65 -12.94 10.55
C PHE A 95 1.94 -12.00 9.57
N GLY A 96 2.06 -12.23 8.26
CA GLY A 96 1.43 -11.39 7.26
C GLY A 96 1.87 -11.72 5.84
N ARG A 97 1.68 -10.75 4.94
CA ARG A 97 2.06 -10.85 3.52
C ARG A 97 3.28 -10.00 3.23
N LEU A 98 4.29 -10.57 2.57
CA LEU A 98 5.48 -9.83 2.16
C LEU A 98 5.08 -8.84 1.07
N LEU A 99 5.43 -7.57 1.27
CA LEU A 99 5.16 -6.50 0.31
C LEU A 99 6.42 -6.07 -0.41
N ASN A 100 7.51 -5.88 0.33
CA ASN A 100 8.77 -5.38 -0.21
C ASN A 100 9.95 -5.90 0.62
N LEU A 101 11.13 -5.87 0.01
CA LEU A 101 12.41 -5.97 0.69
C LEU A 101 13.14 -4.65 0.47
N ASP A 102 13.88 -4.18 1.47
CA ASP A 102 14.69 -2.98 1.27
C ASP A 102 15.84 -3.24 0.26
N PRO A 103 16.41 -2.19 -0.35
CA PRO A 103 17.45 -2.36 -1.36
C PRO A 103 18.68 -3.13 -0.86
N GLU A 104 19.05 -3.01 0.41
CA GLU A 104 20.20 -3.75 0.98
C GLU A 104 19.92 -5.26 1.01
N THR A 105 18.71 -5.65 1.44
CA THR A 105 18.30 -7.06 1.49
C THR A 105 18.10 -7.65 0.10
N SER A 106 17.43 -6.92 -0.80
CA SER A 106 17.09 -7.41 -2.15
C SER A 106 18.31 -7.50 -3.06
N ASN A 107 19.22 -6.52 -3.00
CA ASN A 107 20.48 -6.54 -3.74
C ASN A 107 21.57 -7.36 -3.04
N GLN A 108 21.28 -7.94 -1.88
CA GLN A 108 22.18 -8.79 -1.11
C GLN A 108 23.53 -8.11 -0.79
N THR A 109 23.51 -6.82 -0.48
CA THR A 109 24.73 -6.05 -0.16
C THR A 109 25.25 -6.34 1.25
N ARG A 110 24.40 -6.93 2.11
CA ARG A 110 24.72 -7.37 3.47
C ARG A 110 23.85 -8.56 3.87
N PHE A 111 24.28 -9.27 4.92
CA PHE A 111 23.61 -10.50 5.39
C PHE A 111 23.43 -10.57 6.91
N ASP A 112 23.84 -9.55 7.66
CA ASP A 112 23.68 -9.49 9.11
C ASP A 112 22.25 -9.09 9.53
N VAL A 113 21.54 -8.36 8.68
CA VAL A 113 20.13 -8.00 8.87
C VAL A 113 19.42 -7.94 7.52
N ALA A 114 18.21 -8.51 7.49
CA ALA A 114 17.26 -8.29 6.41
C ALA A 114 16.14 -7.36 6.89
N ARG A 115 15.63 -6.51 6.00
CA ARG A 115 14.45 -5.67 6.24
C ARG A 115 13.36 -6.03 5.24
N ALA A 116 12.22 -6.41 5.79
CA ALA A 116 11.04 -6.78 5.03
C ALA A 116 9.88 -5.87 5.39
N GLN A 117 9.16 -5.39 4.38
CA GLN A 117 7.90 -4.72 4.56
C GLN A 117 6.78 -5.76 4.53
N VAL A 118 5.96 -5.79 5.57
CA VAL A 118 4.91 -6.79 5.76
C VAL A 118 3.56 -6.11 5.91
N ALA A 119 2.56 -6.60 5.18
CA ALA A 119 1.16 -6.29 5.39
C ALA A 119 0.59 -7.24 6.45
N ILE A 120 0.06 -6.68 7.52
CA ILE A 120 -0.58 -7.42 8.60
C ILE A 120 -2.05 -7.02 8.66
N THR A 121 -2.94 -8.00 8.52
CA THR A 121 -4.39 -7.80 8.55
C THR A 121 -5.00 -8.10 9.92
N GLN A 122 -4.27 -8.80 10.79
CA GLN A 122 -4.69 -9.06 12.15
C GLN A 122 -4.18 -7.94 13.08
N TRP A 123 -5.05 -7.47 13.97
CA TRP A 123 -4.71 -6.45 14.97
C TRP A 123 -4.00 -7.02 16.21
N GLU A 124 -3.61 -8.29 16.17
CA GLU A 124 -2.84 -8.93 17.22
C GLU A 124 -1.40 -8.39 17.22
N MET A 125 -0.78 -8.32 18.42
CA MET A 125 0.64 -7.96 18.51
C MET A 125 1.48 -9.03 17.82
N VAL A 126 2.48 -8.57 17.07
CA VAL A 126 3.58 -9.42 16.62
C VAL A 126 4.64 -9.32 17.70
N ASP A 127 4.59 -10.22 18.67
CA ASP A 127 5.65 -10.46 19.66
C ASP A 127 6.61 -11.56 19.16
#